data_AF-A0AAU6XP93-F1
#
_entry.id   AF-A0AAU6XP93-F1
#
_cell.length_a   1.000
_cell.length_b   1.000
_cell.length_c   1.000
_cell.angle_alpha   90.00
_cell.angle_beta   90.00
_cell.angle_gamma   90.00
#
_symmetry.space_group_name_H-M   'P 1'
#
loop_
_entity.id
_entity.type
_entity.pdbx_description
1 polymer ?
#
loop_
_entity_poly.entity_id
_entity_poly.type
_entity_poly.pdbx_seq_one_letter_code
_entity_poly.pdbx_strand_id
1 'polypeptide(L)'
;MRSIGEMARDSGLGVSALRFYDRAGVLVPARVDPASGYRWYAPEQLDEARVLARLRRAGMPLADIRLALAGWSGADPDLVRRLLQAHLRRLERGLAEARSEFSTLRALLDHRENPMTASPRTNAVRLSLGSPELAGAIDAVRFAVGKDPELPMLGGVLFDVDGDTLHVVATDRYRMAVARMASGSGSASAGHGGPREQVVVPAPLVDAMRALLGSDEPAGFAVEADRVTLEAGERQASGQRLAHDFPDYRRLVQLPAGRRVVVDVPALREALETGPVRTAEAGEPGPSARDVSVLATTDDGTVTVVGDGDADGNSVGVDRGFLLDALAAADRDRLVLEFGAAPTAPLAIRRTDDEGTFSLLMPVRLDS
;
A
#
# COMPACT_ATOMS: atom_id res chain seq x y z
N MET A 1 -12.38 29.08 40.62
CA MET A 1 -13.34 27.98 40.40
C MET A 1 -14.17 28.29 39.17
N ARG A 2 -14.54 27.27 38.40
CA ARG A 2 -15.39 27.37 37.20
C ARG A 2 -16.77 26.81 37.49
N SER A 3 -17.81 27.48 37.01
CA SER A 3 -19.17 26.95 37.02
C SER A 3 -19.31 25.75 36.08
N ILE A 4 -20.34 24.92 36.26
CA ILE A 4 -20.60 23.79 35.34
C ILE A 4 -20.81 24.24 33.88
N GLY A 5 -21.34 25.45 33.65
CA GLY A 5 -21.52 26.01 32.32
C GLY A 5 -20.20 26.42 31.65
N GLU A 6 -19.32 27.09 32.40
CA GLU A 6 -17.97 27.43 31.94
C GLU A 6 -17.13 26.16 31.71
N MET A 7 -17.19 25.22 32.65
CA MET A 7 -16.53 23.93 32.53
C MET A 7 -16.97 23.17 31.27
N ALA A 8 -18.28 23.18 30.98
CA ALA A 8 -18.80 22.53 29.78
C ALA A 8 -18.26 23.15 28.49
N ARG A 9 -18.21 24.49 28.44
CA ARG A 9 -17.68 25.24 27.30
C ARG A 9 -16.19 24.96 27.08
N ASP A 10 -15.40 24.97 28.16
CA ASP A 10 -13.93 24.93 28.08
C ASP A 10 -13.36 23.50 27.92
N SER A 11 -14.12 22.48 28.37
CA SER A 11 -13.73 21.07 28.27
C SER A 11 -14.28 20.38 27.01
N GLY A 12 -15.30 20.95 26.38
CA GLY A 12 -16.03 20.32 25.27
C GLY A 12 -16.98 19.20 25.71
N LEU A 13 -17.21 19.03 27.02
CA LEU A 13 -18.23 18.14 27.57
C LEU A 13 -19.54 18.90 27.79
N GLY A 14 -20.67 18.38 27.34
CA GLY A 14 -21.96 19.01 27.64
C GLY A 14 -22.28 19.02 29.15
N VAL A 15 -23.08 19.98 29.61
CA VAL A 15 -23.52 20.09 31.02
C VAL A 15 -24.16 18.80 31.54
N SER A 16 -24.94 18.12 30.70
CA SER A 16 -25.52 16.81 31.02
C SER A 16 -24.45 15.72 31.21
N ALA A 17 -23.40 15.73 30.38
CA ALA A 17 -22.27 14.80 30.49
C ALA A 17 -21.48 15.01 31.79
N LEU A 18 -21.22 16.26 32.17
CA LEU A 18 -20.56 16.58 33.46
C LEU A 18 -21.36 16.08 34.66
N ARG A 19 -22.71 16.23 34.65
CA ARG A 19 -23.58 15.65 35.69
C ARG A 19 -23.57 14.12 35.69
N PHE A 20 -23.47 13.50 34.52
CA PHE A 20 -23.34 12.05 34.40
C PHE A 20 -22.01 11.55 35.00
N TYR A 21 -20.89 12.21 34.68
CA TYR A 21 -19.57 11.83 35.16
C TYR A 21 -19.36 12.06 36.65
N ASP A 22 -19.99 13.10 37.21
CA ASP A 22 -20.10 13.30 38.65
C ASP A 22 -20.78 12.11 39.33
N ARG A 23 -21.98 11.72 38.87
CA ARG A 23 -22.71 10.55 39.42
C ARG A 23 -21.95 9.23 39.23
N ALA A 24 -21.19 9.10 38.15
CA ALA A 24 -20.38 7.92 37.86
C ALA A 24 -19.04 7.91 38.62
N GLY A 25 -18.71 8.96 39.37
CA GLY A 25 -17.45 9.08 40.11
C GLY A 25 -16.21 9.20 39.21
N VAL A 26 -16.39 9.65 37.97
CA VAL A 26 -15.30 9.78 36.97
C VAL A 26 -14.69 11.17 36.99
N LEU A 27 -15.52 12.21 37.19
CA LEU A 27 -15.07 13.60 37.36
C LEU A 27 -15.97 14.28 38.39
N VAL A 28 -15.54 14.24 39.65
CA VAL A 28 -16.30 14.77 40.79
C VAL A 28 -16.04 16.27 40.94
N PRO A 29 -17.06 17.14 41.02
CA PRO A 29 -16.88 18.57 41.22
C PRO A 29 -16.12 18.87 42.53
N ALA A 30 -15.23 19.85 42.51
CA ALA A 30 -14.52 20.31 43.70
C ALA A 30 -15.47 20.82 44.80
N ARG A 31 -16.62 21.41 44.41
CA ARG A 31 -17.66 21.83 45.35
C ARG A 31 -19.04 21.70 44.74
N VAL A 32 -19.97 21.20 45.54
CA VAL A 32 -21.40 21.22 45.25
C VAL A 32 -22.08 22.10 46.29
N ASP A 33 -22.87 23.09 45.84
CA ASP A 33 -23.66 23.93 46.73
C ASP A 33 -24.75 23.10 47.41
N PRO A 34 -24.80 23.03 48.77
CA PRO A 34 -25.78 22.24 49.50
C PRO A 34 -27.23 22.68 49.30
N ALA A 35 -27.48 23.96 49.01
CA ALA A 35 -28.82 24.52 48.89
C ALA A 35 -29.37 24.44 47.46
N SER A 36 -28.52 24.71 46.46
CA SER A 36 -28.91 24.77 45.04
C SER A 36 -28.50 23.54 44.22
N GLY A 37 -27.62 22.69 44.74
CA GLY A 37 -27.02 21.57 44.01
C GLY A 37 -26.08 22.01 42.88
N TYR A 38 -25.69 23.29 42.86
CA TYR A 38 -24.85 23.86 41.81
C TYR A 38 -23.40 23.38 41.92
N ARG A 39 -22.80 23.03 40.79
CA ARG A 39 -21.48 22.38 40.72
C ARG A 39 -20.39 23.37 40.32
N TRP A 40 -19.31 23.33 41.06
CA TRP A 40 -18.12 24.13 40.85
C TRP A 40 -16.91 23.23 40.70
N TYR A 41 -16.09 23.52 39.68
CA TYR A 41 -14.89 22.77 39.35
C TYR A 41 -13.65 23.62 39.66
N ALA A 42 -12.60 22.99 40.16
CA ALA A 42 -11.32 23.65 40.37
C ALA A 42 -10.60 23.86 39.02
N PRO A 43 -9.69 24.85 38.90
CA PRO A 43 -9.03 25.13 37.64
C PRO A 43 -8.27 23.95 37.04
N GLU A 44 -7.72 23.08 37.88
CA GLU A 44 -6.89 21.91 37.57
C GLU A 44 -7.72 20.77 36.95
N GLN A 45 -9.01 20.69 37.30
CA GLN A 45 -9.93 19.68 36.78
C GLN A 45 -10.26 19.88 35.29
N LEU A 46 -9.89 21.04 34.72
CA LEU A 46 -10.12 21.32 33.31
C LEU A 46 -9.32 20.38 32.41
N ASP A 47 -8.08 20.07 32.76
CA ASP A 47 -7.24 19.20 31.94
C ASP A 47 -7.71 17.75 32.02
N GLU A 48 -8.12 17.27 33.19
CA GLU A 48 -8.77 15.96 33.36
C GLU A 48 -10.03 15.85 32.50
N ALA A 49 -10.87 16.90 32.50
CA ALA A 49 -12.09 16.91 31.69
C ALA A 49 -11.82 16.95 30.18
N ARG A 50 -10.75 17.61 29.75
CA ARG A 50 -10.31 17.60 28.34
C ARG A 50 -9.79 16.23 27.92
N VAL A 51 -9.02 15.56 28.78
CA VAL A 51 -8.58 14.19 28.56
C VAL A 51 -9.78 13.24 28.49
N LEU A 52 -10.70 13.35 29.45
CA LEU A 52 -11.97 12.61 29.47
C LEU A 52 -12.76 12.77 28.16
N ALA A 53 -12.87 14.00 27.64
CA ALA A 53 -13.55 14.28 26.39
C ALA A 53 -12.87 13.59 25.19
N ARG A 54 -11.53 13.58 25.14
CA ARG A 54 -10.75 12.91 24.08
C ARG A 54 -10.91 11.39 24.14
N LEU A 55 -10.81 10.79 25.32
CA LEU A 55 -10.98 9.34 25.50
C LEU A 55 -12.39 8.88 25.15
N ARG A 56 -13.41 9.66 25.53
CA ARG A 56 -14.81 9.39 25.14
C ARG A 56 -14.99 9.45 23.62
N ARG A 57 -14.40 10.45 22.95
CA ARG A 57 -14.47 10.59 21.49
C ARG A 57 -13.77 9.44 20.77
N ALA A 58 -12.70 8.91 21.35
CA ALA A 58 -12.00 7.72 20.87
C ALA A 58 -12.75 6.40 21.16
N GLY A 59 -13.96 6.45 21.72
CA GLY A 59 -14.77 5.26 22.01
C GLY A 59 -14.22 4.39 23.15
N MET A 60 -13.39 4.93 24.04
CA MET A 60 -12.86 4.18 25.18
C MET A 60 -13.98 3.81 26.16
N PRO A 61 -14.04 2.56 26.66
CA PRO A 61 -15.02 2.16 27.67
C PRO A 61 -14.92 2.98 28.95
N LEU A 62 -16.06 3.27 29.59
CA LEU A 62 -16.11 4.12 30.79
C LEU A 62 -15.24 3.59 31.95
N ALA A 63 -15.14 2.27 32.08
CA ALA A 63 -14.28 1.63 33.09
C ALA A 63 -12.80 1.95 32.87
N ASP A 64 -12.34 1.90 31.62
CA ASP A 64 -10.95 2.17 31.24
C ASP A 64 -10.64 3.67 31.33
N ILE A 65 -11.60 4.53 30.98
CA ILE A 65 -11.50 5.98 31.17
C ILE A 65 -11.25 6.32 32.64
N ARG A 66 -11.98 5.69 33.57
CA ARG A 66 -11.82 5.92 35.00
C ARG A 66 -10.42 5.55 35.48
N LEU A 67 -9.89 4.42 35.02
CA LEU A 67 -8.53 3.98 35.34
C LEU A 67 -7.47 4.91 34.73
N ALA A 68 -7.68 5.35 33.48
CA ALA A 68 -6.79 6.28 32.79
C ALA A 68 -6.73 7.64 33.51
N LEU A 69 -7.87 8.18 33.94
CA LEU A 69 -7.90 9.42 34.72
C LEU A 69 -7.26 9.27 36.10
N ALA A 70 -7.50 8.14 36.80
CA ALA A 70 -6.85 7.88 38.08
C ALA A 70 -5.31 7.81 37.94
N GLY A 71 -4.80 7.16 36.88
CA GLY A 71 -3.36 7.14 36.59
C GLY A 71 -2.80 8.50 36.15
N TRP A 72 -3.62 9.31 35.47
CA TRP A 72 -3.27 10.67 35.05
C TRP A 72 -3.08 11.62 36.24
N SER A 73 -3.98 11.56 37.23
CA SER A 73 -3.90 12.41 38.44
C SER A 73 -2.95 11.84 39.50
N GLY A 74 -2.73 10.52 39.52
CA GLY A 74 -1.98 9.78 40.55
C GLY A 74 -0.52 9.43 40.22
N ALA A 75 0.03 9.94 39.11
CA ALA A 75 1.41 9.70 38.68
C ALA A 75 1.77 8.23 38.37
N ASP A 76 0.88 7.48 37.72
CA ASP A 76 1.22 6.21 37.04
C ASP A 76 1.03 6.34 35.51
N PRO A 77 1.98 7.00 34.81
CA PRO A 77 1.91 7.17 33.36
C PRO A 77 1.96 5.85 32.60
N ASP A 78 2.58 4.81 33.20
CA ASP A 78 2.74 3.51 32.55
C ASP A 78 1.42 2.76 32.48
N LEU A 79 0.58 2.85 33.51
CA LEU A 79 -0.79 2.33 33.46
C LEU A 79 -1.61 3.01 32.35
N VAL A 80 -1.55 4.35 32.27
CA VAL A 80 -2.26 5.10 31.23
C VAL A 80 -1.78 4.68 29.83
N ARG A 81 -0.47 4.57 29.63
CA ARG A 81 0.12 4.12 28.36
C ARG A 81 -0.35 2.70 27.99
N ARG A 82 -0.37 1.76 28.94
CA ARG A 82 -0.85 0.38 28.70
C ARG A 82 -2.33 0.35 28.31
N LEU A 83 -3.17 1.14 28.98
CA LEU A 83 -4.61 1.22 28.66
C LEU A 83 -4.86 1.80 27.27
N LEU A 84 -4.14 2.88 26.90
CA LEU A 84 -4.23 3.47 25.57
C LEU A 84 -3.79 2.48 24.48
N GLN A 85 -2.67 1.78 24.68
CA GLN A 85 -2.19 0.78 23.73
C GLN A 85 -3.16 -0.40 23.60
N ALA A 86 -3.76 -0.85 24.71
CA ALA A 86 -4.75 -1.93 24.68
C ALA A 86 -6.02 -1.53 23.93
N HIS A 87 -6.47 -0.28 24.10
CA HIS A 87 -7.62 0.25 23.38
C HIS A 87 -7.32 0.43 21.88
N LEU A 88 -6.15 0.95 21.53
CA LEU A 88 -5.71 1.06 20.14
C LEU A 88 -5.74 -0.30 19.43
N ARG A 89 -5.15 -1.34 20.03
CA ARG A 89 -5.20 -2.71 19.49
C ARG A 89 -6.61 -3.25 19.33
N ARG A 90 -7.54 -2.86 20.21
CA ARG A 90 -8.96 -3.25 20.11
C ARG A 90 -9.64 -2.56 18.94
N LEU A 91 -9.38 -1.25 18.74
CA LEU A 91 -9.91 -0.50 17.60
C LEU A 91 -9.36 -1.02 16.28
N GLU A 92 -8.06 -1.28 16.19
CA GLU A 92 -7.41 -1.86 15.01
C GLU A 92 -8.01 -3.21 14.64
N ARG A 93 -8.21 -4.09 15.65
CA ARG A 93 -8.85 -5.39 15.42
C ARG A 93 -10.30 -5.26 14.95
N GLY A 94 -11.07 -4.38 15.58
CA GLY A 94 -12.45 -4.10 15.17
C GLY A 94 -12.54 -3.52 13.75
N LEU A 95 -11.58 -2.67 13.35
CA LEU A 95 -11.49 -2.16 11.99
C LEU A 95 -11.14 -3.26 10.99
N ALA A 96 -10.20 -4.15 11.34
CA ALA A 96 -9.85 -5.29 10.49
C ALA A 96 -11.03 -6.25 10.30
N GLU A 97 -11.75 -6.57 11.39
CA GLU A 97 -12.97 -7.38 11.35
C GLU A 97 -14.06 -6.73 10.49
N ALA A 98 -14.36 -5.44 10.71
CA ALA A 98 -15.35 -4.72 9.92
C ALA A 98 -14.98 -4.65 8.43
N ARG A 99 -13.70 -4.42 8.10
CA ARG A 99 -13.21 -4.45 6.71
C ARG A 99 -13.40 -5.84 6.09
N SER A 100 -13.07 -6.90 6.80
CA SER A 100 -13.26 -8.29 6.33
C SER A 100 -14.75 -8.62 6.08
N GLU A 101 -15.64 -8.17 6.96
CA GLU A 101 -17.07 -8.35 6.81
C GLU A 101 -17.62 -7.58 5.60
N PHE A 102 -17.21 -6.32 5.41
CA PHE A 102 -17.57 -5.54 4.23
C PHE A 102 -17.05 -6.15 2.92
N SER A 103 -15.82 -6.67 2.91
CA SER A 103 -15.28 -7.40 1.76
C SER A 103 -16.12 -8.65 1.45
N THR A 104 -16.57 -9.38 2.48
CA THR A 104 -17.46 -10.54 2.32
C THR A 104 -18.80 -10.14 1.71
N LEU A 105 -19.42 -9.08 2.22
CA LEU A 105 -20.69 -8.56 1.68
C LEU A 105 -20.54 -8.08 0.24
N ARG A 106 -19.43 -7.42 -0.09
CA ARG A 106 -19.11 -6.99 -1.45
C ARG A 106 -18.96 -8.20 -2.38
N ALA A 107 -18.24 -9.23 -1.96
CA ALA A 107 -18.12 -10.47 -2.73
C ALA A 107 -19.48 -11.17 -2.96
N LEU A 108 -20.37 -11.16 -1.96
CA LEU A 108 -21.73 -11.69 -2.11
C LEU A 108 -22.60 -10.87 -3.08
N LEU A 109 -22.46 -9.54 -3.08
CA LEU A 109 -23.13 -8.64 -4.03
C LEU A 109 -22.58 -8.82 -5.44
N ASP A 110 -21.27 -8.87 -5.61
CA ASP A 110 -20.61 -9.12 -6.90
C ASP A 110 -21.04 -10.50 -7.46
N HIS A 111 -21.20 -11.52 -6.60
CA HIS A 111 -21.74 -12.83 -7.00
C HIS A 111 -23.18 -12.77 -7.50
N ARG A 112 -24.00 -11.90 -6.92
CA ARG A 112 -25.39 -11.71 -7.34
C ARG A 112 -25.49 -10.91 -8.65
N GLU A 113 -24.65 -9.90 -8.82
CA GLU A 113 -24.68 -9.01 -9.99
C GLU A 113 -23.96 -9.62 -11.20
N ASN A 114 -22.95 -10.46 -10.98
CA ASN A 114 -22.17 -11.15 -12.03
C ASN A 114 -22.02 -12.66 -11.73
N PRO A 115 -23.01 -13.50 -12.08
CA PRO A 115 -23.02 -14.93 -11.72
C PRO A 115 -21.90 -15.77 -12.37
N MET A 116 -21.06 -15.20 -13.25
CA MET A 116 -19.95 -15.89 -13.91
C MET A 116 -18.54 -15.51 -13.43
N THR A 117 -18.37 -14.51 -12.56
CA THR A 117 -17.02 -14.07 -12.09
C THR A 117 -16.72 -14.33 -10.62
N ALA A 118 -17.69 -14.81 -9.83
CA ALA A 118 -17.47 -15.08 -8.41
C ALA A 118 -17.84 -16.52 -8.08
N SER A 119 -16.90 -17.44 -8.22
CA SER A 119 -16.86 -18.65 -7.41
C SER A 119 -15.40 -18.98 -7.20
N PRO A 120 -14.96 -19.32 -5.98
CA PRO A 120 -13.75 -20.10 -5.81
C PRO A 120 -14.09 -21.52 -6.29
N ARG A 121 -14.20 -21.71 -7.61
CA ARG A 121 -14.02 -23.03 -8.18
C ARG A 121 -12.53 -23.29 -8.06
N THR A 122 -12.18 -24.26 -7.23
CA THR A 122 -10.87 -24.89 -7.16
C THR A 122 -10.52 -25.49 -8.53
N ASN A 123 -10.22 -24.66 -9.51
CA ASN A 123 -9.52 -25.10 -10.70
C ASN A 123 -8.05 -25.16 -10.31
N ALA A 124 -7.51 -26.38 -10.28
CA ALA A 124 -6.07 -26.54 -10.22
C ALA A 124 -5.48 -25.93 -11.49
N VAL A 125 -4.79 -24.80 -11.38
CA VAL A 125 -4.03 -24.23 -12.49
C VAL A 125 -2.67 -24.91 -12.49
N ARG A 126 -2.29 -25.52 -13.62
CA ARG A 126 -0.95 -26.06 -13.83
C ARG A 126 -0.41 -25.52 -15.14
N LEU A 127 0.72 -24.83 -15.07
CA LEU A 127 1.41 -24.24 -16.21
C LEU A 127 2.83 -24.79 -16.29
N SER A 128 3.28 -25.09 -17.51
CA SER A 128 4.70 -25.33 -17.78
C SER A 128 5.30 -24.03 -18.29
N LEU A 129 6.21 -23.43 -17.53
CA LEU A 129 6.79 -22.13 -17.80
C LEU A 129 8.27 -22.28 -18.17
N GLY A 130 8.75 -21.51 -19.13
CA GLY A 130 10.19 -21.43 -19.39
C GLY A 130 10.89 -20.82 -18.17
N SER A 131 11.90 -21.52 -17.64
CA SER A 131 12.57 -21.11 -16.40
C SER A 131 13.30 -19.77 -16.54
N PRO A 132 14.07 -19.51 -17.63
CA PRO A 132 14.70 -18.21 -17.85
C PRO A 132 13.68 -17.07 -17.99
N GLU A 133 12.56 -17.31 -18.68
CA GLU A 133 11.51 -16.32 -18.89
C GLU A 133 10.80 -15.97 -17.59
N LEU A 134 10.49 -16.97 -16.76
CA LEU A 134 9.88 -16.74 -15.45
C LEU A 134 10.85 -16.03 -14.49
N ALA A 135 12.14 -16.39 -14.51
CA ALA A 135 13.16 -15.71 -13.73
C ALA A 135 13.24 -14.23 -14.10
N GLY A 136 13.32 -13.94 -15.41
CA GLY A 136 13.33 -12.57 -15.93
C GLY A 136 12.05 -11.80 -15.58
N ALA A 137 10.88 -12.44 -15.65
CA ALA A 137 9.61 -11.81 -15.27
C ALA A 137 9.54 -11.48 -13.77
N ILE A 138 10.04 -12.36 -12.90
CA ILE A 138 10.12 -12.08 -11.46
C ILE A 138 11.12 -10.96 -11.19
N ASP A 139 12.32 -11.01 -11.77
CA ASP A 139 13.36 -9.99 -11.59
C ASP A 139 12.88 -8.60 -12.06
N ALA A 140 12.12 -8.56 -13.16
CA ALA A 140 11.55 -7.33 -13.72
C ALA A 140 10.48 -6.68 -12.82
N VAL A 141 9.88 -7.39 -11.86
CA VAL A 141 8.81 -6.82 -11.02
C VAL A 141 9.07 -6.83 -9.52
N ARG A 142 9.96 -7.70 -9.03
CA ARG A 142 10.17 -7.95 -7.60
C ARG A 142 10.51 -6.70 -6.80
N PHE A 143 11.17 -5.73 -7.42
CA PHE A 143 11.54 -4.46 -6.80
C PHE A 143 10.32 -3.61 -6.40
N ALA A 144 9.20 -3.73 -7.12
CA ALA A 144 7.99 -2.94 -6.89
C ALA A 144 7.04 -3.50 -5.81
N VAL A 145 7.43 -4.56 -5.10
CA VAL A 145 6.61 -5.15 -4.02
C VAL A 145 6.57 -4.23 -2.79
N GLY A 146 5.36 -4.01 -2.25
CA GLY A 146 5.13 -3.22 -1.06
C GLY A 146 5.72 -3.83 0.21
N LYS A 147 6.20 -2.95 1.10
CA LYS A 147 6.74 -3.33 2.43
C LYS A 147 5.89 -2.81 3.58
N ASP A 148 4.77 -2.16 3.26
CA ASP A 148 3.86 -1.55 4.24
C ASP A 148 3.01 -2.64 4.91
N PRO A 149 3.17 -2.88 6.23
CA PRO A 149 2.39 -3.89 6.93
C PRO A 149 0.89 -3.57 7.00
N GLU A 150 0.48 -2.32 6.76
CA GLU A 150 -0.93 -1.93 6.70
C GLU A 150 -1.60 -2.31 5.37
N LEU A 151 -0.80 -2.64 4.35
CA LEU A 151 -1.25 -3.00 3.01
C LEU A 151 -0.75 -4.41 2.64
N PRO A 152 -1.17 -5.46 3.37
CA PRO A 152 -0.68 -6.82 3.18
C PRO A 152 -0.96 -7.37 1.77
N MET A 153 -2.00 -6.88 1.08
CA MET A 153 -2.29 -7.26 -0.31
C MET A 153 -1.20 -6.85 -1.30
N LEU A 154 -0.34 -5.88 -0.93
CA LEU A 154 0.78 -5.41 -1.74
C LEU A 154 2.11 -6.08 -1.35
N GLY A 155 2.11 -6.93 -0.31
CA GLY A 155 3.28 -7.66 0.17
C GLY A 155 3.67 -8.89 -0.68
N GLY A 156 3.18 -8.96 -1.91
CA GLY A 156 3.38 -10.08 -2.82
C GLY A 156 3.35 -9.65 -4.28
N VAL A 157 3.49 -10.65 -5.15
CA VAL A 157 3.46 -10.50 -6.61
C VAL A 157 2.21 -11.21 -7.13
N LEU A 158 1.44 -10.51 -7.96
CA LEU A 158 0.31 -11.08 -8.66
C LEU A 158 0.79 -11.90 -9.87
N PHE A 159 0.34 -13.14 -9.94
CA PHE A 159 0.40 -14.01 -11.10
C PHE A 159 -1.01 -14.05 -11.70
N ASP A 160 -1.19 -13.36 -12.82
CA ASP A 160 -2.45 -13.27 -13.55
C ASP A 160 -2.39 -14.10 -14.83
N VAL A 161 -3.05 -15.26 -14.79
CA VAL A 161 -3.11 -16.23 -15.89
C VAL A 161 -4.32 -15.90 -16.76
N ASP A 162 -4.04 -15.43 -17.98
CA ASP A 162 -5.03 -15.06 -18.98
C ASP A 162 -4.79 -15.84 -20.28
N GLY A 163 -5.46 -16.99 -20.39
CA GLY A 163 -5.24 -17.94 -21.49
C GLY A 163 -3.79 -18.42 -21.50
N ASP A 164 -3.11 -18.19 -22.64
CA ASP A 164 -1.71 -18.55 -22.84
C ASP A 164 -0.72 -17.44 -22.42
N THR A 165 -1.20 -16.39 -21.76
CA THR A 165 -0.37 -15.29 -21.27
C THR A 165 -0.36 -15.27 -19.75
N LEU A 166 0.83 -15.25 -19.17
CA LEU A 166 1.03 -14.96 -17.76
C LEU A 166 1.51 -13.51 -17.61
N HIS A 167 0.77 -12.71 -16.85
CA HIS A 167 1.26 -11.42 -16.37
C HIS A 167 1.75 -11.58 -14.93
N VAL A 168 2.96 -11.09 -14.68
CA VAL A 168 3.55 -11.02 -13.36
C VAL A 168 3.57 -9.55 -12.96
N VAL A 169 2.96 -9.18 -11.83
CA VAL A 169 2.71 -7.78 -11.48
C VAL A 169 3.02 -7.52 -10.01
N ALA A 170 3.69 -6.41 -9.72
CA ALA A 170 3.92 -5.93 -8.36
C ALA A 170 3.69 -4.43 -8.25
N THR A 171 3.19 -3.97 -7.10
CA THR A 171 3.01 -2.55 -6.82
C THR A 171 3.12 -2.26 -5.34
N ASP A 172 3.61 -1.07 -5.01
CA ASP A 172 3.75 -0.55 -3.65
C ASP A 172 3.02 0.78 -3.49
N ARG A 173 1.92 0.99 -4.25
CA ARG A 173 1.09 2.21 -4.37
C ARG A 173 1.77 3.46 -4.97
N TYR A 174 3.08 3.51 -5.09
CA TYR A 174 3.80 4.63 -5.74
C TYR A 174 4.45 4.24 -7.05
N ARG A 175 4.69 2.95 -7.24
CA ARG A 175 5.18 2.37 -8.49
C ARG A 175 4.47 1.07 -8.78
N MET A 176 4.53 0.67 -10.03
CA MET A 176 4.05 -0.62 -10.50
C MET A 176 5.02 -1.17 -11.52
N ALA A 177 5.24 -2.48 -11.50
CA ALA A 177 5.98 -3.18 -12.53
C ALA A 177 5.14 -4.34 -13.05
N VAL A 178 5.15 -4.50 -14.37
CA VAL A 178 4.41 -5.53 -15.10
C VAL A 178 5.40 -6.23 -16.02
N ALA A 179 5.44 -7.55 -15.97
CA ALA A 179 6.13 -8.38 -16.93
C ALA A 179 5.13 -9.32 -17.61
N ARG A 180 5.29 -9.52 -18.92
CA ARG A 180 4.46 -10.42 -19.71
C ARG A 180 5.30 -11.57 -20.21
N MET A 181 4.80 -12.79 -20.07
CA MET A 181 5.40 -13.97 -20.68
C MET A 181 4.34 -14.91 -21.25
N ALA A 182 4.73 -15.72 -22.22
CA ALA A 182 3.90 -16.83 -22.68
C ALA A 182 3.89 -17.92 -21.61
N SER A 183 2.72 -18.43 -21.24
CA SER A 183 2.64 -19.69 -20.51
C SER A 183 2.87 -20.81 -21.53
N GLY A 184 3.88 -21.64 -21.33
CA GLY A 184 4.20 -22.71 -22.27
C GLY A 184 3.01 -23.63 -22.50
N SER A 185 2.77 -23.96 -23.77
CA SER A 185 1.80 -24.97 -24.21
C SER A 185 2.25 -26.34 -23.71
N GLY A 186 1.68 -26.84 -22.62
CA GLY A 186 2.21 -28.06 -22.00
C GLY A 186 1.33 -28.77 -20.97
N SER A 187 0.03 -28.93 -21.22
CA SER A 187 -0.70 -30.20 -21.05
C SER A 187 -2.21 -30.00 -21.23
N ALA A 188 -2.74 -30.57 -22.31
CA ALA A 188 -4.16 -30.80 -22.45
C ALA A 188 -4.62 -31.89 -21.47
N SER A 189 -5.25 -31.48 -20.36
CA SER A 189 -6.38 -32.22 -19.80
C SER A 189 -7.35 -31.27 -19.11
N ALA A 190 -8.58 -31.20 -19.67
CA ALA A 190 -9.77 -30.54 -19.15
C ALA A 190 -9.72 -29.00 -18.96
N GLY A 191 -9.93 -28.28 -20.07
CA GLY A 191 -10.54 -26.93 -20.04
C GLY A 191 -9.70 -25.81 -20.63
N HIS A 192 -9.42 -25.83 -21.93
CA HIS A 192 -8.99 -24.63 -22.69
C HIS A 192 -10.18 -23.66 -22.90
N GLY A 193 -10.71 -23.19 -21.78
CA GLY A 193 -11.85 -22.29 -21.63
C GLY A 193 -12.11 -21.96 -20.16
N GLY A 194 -11.09 -22.09 -19.31
CA GLY A 194 -11.19 -21.75 -17.89
C GLY A 194 -11.21 -20.23 -17.67
N PRO A 195 -11.90 -19.74 -16.63
CA PRO A 195 -11.84 -18.33 -16.25
C PRO A 195 -10.40 -17.94 -15.89
N ARG A 196 -10.03 -16.70 -16.22
CA ARG A 196 -8.79 -16.03 -15.79
C ARG A 196 -8.55 -16.28 -14.29
N GLU A 197 -7.34 -16.71 -13.93
CA GLU A 197 -6.97 -16.99 -12.54
C GLU A 197 -5.96 -15.94 -12.05
N GLN A 198 -6.26 -15.33 -10.91
CA GLN A 198 -5.38 -14.36 -10.25
C GLN A 198 -4.91 -14.91 -8.91
N VAL A 199 -3.59 -14.95 -8.73
CA VAL A 199 -2.98 -15.47 -7.50
C VAL A 199 -1.91 -14.52 -7.01
N VAL A 200 -2.06 -14.03 -5.79
CA VAL A 200 -1.05 -13.18 -5.16
C VAL A 200 -0.11 -14.06 -4.34
N VAL A 201 1.14 -14.15 -4.77
CA VAL A 201 2.19 -14.96 -4.16
C VAL A 201 3.02 -14.08 -3.20
N PRO A 202 3.14 -14.42 -1.90
CA PRO A 202 3.91 -13.63 -0.94
C PRO A 202 5.37 -13.45 -1.36
N ALA A 203 5.97 -12.29 -1.08
CA ALA A 203 7.35 -11.99 -1.47
C ALA A 203 8.39 -13.05 -1.08
N PRO A 204 8.39 -13.62 0.15
CA PRO A 204 9.35 -14.67 0.51
C PRO A 204 9.22 -15.94 -0.33
N LEU A 205 8.00 -16.28 -0.76
CA LEU A 205 7.76 -17.42 -1.63
C LEU A 205 8.21 -17.13 -3.07
N VAL A 206 7.98 -15.91 -3.56
CA VAL A 206 8.52 -15.45 -4.86
C VAL A 206 10.05 -15.49 -4.87
N ASP A 207 10.70 -15.06 -3.79
CA ASP A 207 12.16 -15.11 -3.66
C ASP A 207 12.68 -16.56 -3.67
N ALA A 208 11.98 -17.47 -2.96
CA ALA A 208 12.29 -18.89 -3.00
C ALA A 208 12.09 -19.50 -4.39
N MET A 209 11.00 -19.15 -5.08
CA MET A 209 10.71 -19.55 -6.46
C MET A 209 11.81 -19.10 -7.41
N ARG A 210 12.20 -17.82 -7.34
CA ARG A 210 13.28 -17.25 -8.16
C ARG A 210 14.61 -17.96 -7.97
N ALA A 211 14.92 -18.39 -6.74
CA ALA A 211 16.15 -19.13 -6.42
C ALA A 211 16.19 -20.57 -6.98
N LEU A 212 15.06 -21.11 -7.45
CA LEU A 212 14.99 -22.40 -8.15
C LEU A 212 15.24 -22.27 -9.65
N LEU A 213 14.97 -21.11 -10.24
CA LEU A 213 15.00 -20.86 -11.67
C LEU A 213 16.43 -20.54 -12.17
N GLY A 214 17.30 -21.56 -12.16
CA GLY A 214 18.68 -21.46 -12.62
C GLY A 214 19.05 -22.39 -13.78
N SER A 215 18.12 -23.21 -14.24
CA SER A 215 18.28 -24.16 -15.36
C SER A 215 17.42 -23.75 -16.55
N ASP A 216 17.75 -24.25 -17.75
CA ASP A 216 16.92 -24.08 -18.96
C ASP A 216 15.74 -25.06 -19.02
N GLU A 217 15.66 -26.01 -18.09
CA GLU A 217 14.51 -26.93 -17.99
C GLU A 217 13.23 -26.17 -17.60
N PRO A 218 12.06 -26.48 -18.20
CA PRO A 218 10.81 -25.84 -17.84
C PRO A 218 10.45 -26.04 -16.35
N ALA A 219 9.89 -25.00 -15.74
CA ALA A 219 9.36 -25.05 -14.39
C ALA A 219 7.84 -25.32 -14.40
N GLY A 220 7.39 -26.23 -13.54
CA GLY A 220 5.98 -26.49 -13.30
C GLY A 220 5.42 -25.51 -12.26
N PHE A 221 4.51 -24.62 -12.65
CA PHE A 221 3.79 -23.73 -11.75
C PHE A 221 2.39 -24.28 -11.50
N ALA A 222 2.04 -24.51 -10.24
CA ALA A 222 0.75 -25.08 -9.85
C ALA A 222 0.07 -24.25 -8.75
N VAL A 223 -1.23 -24.03 -8.91
CA VAL A 223 -2.11 -23.41 -7.91
C VAL A 223 -3.19 -24.43 -7.59
N GLU A 224 -3.21 -24.90 -6.35
CA GLU A 224 -4.20 -25.86 -5.85
C GLU A 224 -4.83 -25.29 -4.58
N ALA A 225 -6.11 -24.92 -4.67
CA ALA A 225 -6.83 -24.24 -3.59
C ALA A 225 -6.15 -22.95 -3.13
N ASP A 226 -5.53 -22.95 -1.95
CA ASP A 226 -4.79 -21.82 -1.37
C ASP A 226 -3.28 -21.98 -1.49
N ARG A 227 -2.80 -23.09 -2.04
CA ARG A 227 -1.38 -23.43 -2.11
C ARG A 227 -0.82 -23.20 -3.51
N VAL A 228 0.29 -22.47 -3.57
CA VAL A 228 1.06 -22.23 -4.78
C VAL A 228 2.35 -23.02 -4.71
N THR A 229 2.71 -23.70 -5.79
CA THR A 229 3.90 -24.53 -5.91
C THR A 229 4.62 -24.20 -7.20
N LEU A 230 5.95 -24.08 -7.13
CA LEU A 230 6.83 -24.06 -8.29
C LEU A 230 7.80 -25.22 -8.18
N GLU A 231 7.86 -26.05 -9.20
CA GLU A 231 8.75 -27.20 -9.34
C GLU A 231 9.74 -26.92 -10.47
N ALA A 232 11.04 -27.10 -10.23
CA ALA A 232 12.10 -26.99 -11.22
C ALA A 232 13.07 -28.18 -11.03
N GLY A 233 13.02 -29.14 -11.95
CA GLY A 233 13.71 -30.43 -11.80
C GLY A 233 13.24 -31.17 -10.54
N GLU A 234 14.18 -31.55 -9.67
CA GLU A 234 13.90 -32.23 -8.39
C GLU A 234 13.60 -31.26 -7.22
N ARG A 235 13.70 -29.94 -7.45
CA ARG A 235 13.55 -28.92 -6.41
C ARG A 235 12.16 -28.29 -6.50
N GLN A 236 11.59 -27.95 -5.35
CA GLN A 236 10.30 -27.26 -5.29
C GLN A 236 10.27 -26.18 -4.22
N ALA A 237 9.49 -25.13 -4.47
CA ALA A 237 9.14 -24.08 -3.52
C ALA A 237 7.62 -24.02 -3.44
N SER A 238 7.08 -23.98 -2.21
CA SER A 238 5.63 -23.99 -2.03
C SER A 238 5.19 -23.25 -0.78
N GLY A 239 3.99 -22.69 -0.82
CA GLY A 239 3.42 -21.96 0.31
C GLY A 239 2.00 -21.47 0.01
N GLN A 240 1.44 -20.69 0.95
CA GLN A 240 0.09 -20.16 0.81
C GLN A 240 0.06 -18.88 -0.02
N ARG A 241 -0.98 -18.72 -0.85
CA ARG A 241 -1.30 -17.44 -1.50
C ARG A 241 -1.83 -16.43 -0.48
N LEU A 242 -1.70 -15.14 -0.78
CA LEU A 242 -2.35 -14.11 0.01
C LEU A 242 -3.86 -14.14 -0.26
N ALA A 243 -4.66 -14.16 0.81
CA ALA A 243 -6.12 -14.14 0.74
C ALA A 243 -6.67 -12.71 0.60
N HIS A 244 -6.09 -11.94 -0.32
CA HIS A 244 -6.47 -10.56 -0.60
C HIS A 244 -6.54 -10.32 -2.11
N ASP A 245 -7.49 -9.48 -2.52
CA ASP A 245 -7.59 -9.04 -3.90
C ASP A 245 -6.45 -8.06 -4.22
N PHE A 246 -5.83 -8.26 -5.38
CA PHE A 246 -4.84 -7.33 -5.91
C PHE A 246 -5.56 -6.14 -6.58
N PRO A 247 -4.99 -4.91 -6.52
CA PRO A 247 -5.57 -3.77 -7.22
C PRO A 247 -5.74 -4.03 -8.73
N ASP A 248 -6.80 -3.48 -9.33
CA ASP A 248 -7.05 -3.60 -10.78
C ASP A 248 -6.00 -2.80 -11.58
N TYR A 249 -4.88 -3.46 -11.86
CA TYR A 249 -3.73 -2.88 -12.55
C TYR A 249 -3.99 -2.60 -14.04
N ARG A 250 -4.98 -3.25 -14.65
CA ARG A 250 -5.23 -3.16 -16.11
C ARG A 250 -5.60 -1.75 -16.55
N ARG A 251 -6.26 -1.00 -15.67
CA ARG A 251 -6.57 0.42 -15.90
C ARG A 251 -5.32 1.29 -16.07
N LEU A 252 -4.22 0.91 -15.42
CA LEU A 252 -2.94 1.60 -15.48
C LEU A 252 -2.08 1.15 -16.67
N VAL A 253 -2.36 -0.02 -17.25
CA VAL A 253 -1.69 -0.51 -18.47
C VAL A 253 -2.18 0.26 -19.72
N GLN A 254 -3.43 0.73 -19.71
CA GLN A 254 -4.09 1.40 -20.85
C GLN A 254 -3.95 2.93 -20.83
N LEU A 255 -2.85 3.47 -20.30
CA LEU A 255 -2.65 4.92 -20.26
C LEU A 255 -2.56 5.49 -21.69
N PRO A 256 -3.13 6.71 -21.95
CA PRO A 256 -3.01 7.36 -23.24
C PRO A 256 -1.54 7.55 -23.62
N ALA A 257 -1.22 7.36 -24.90
CA ALA A 257 0.14 7.49 -25.40
C ALA A 257 0.71 8.88 -25.05
N GLY A 258 1.84 8.86 -24.36
CA GLY A 258 2.57 10.04 -23.94
C GLY A 258 3.66 10.47 -24.94
N ARG A 259 4.47 11.45 -24.54
CA ARG A 259 5.71 11.77 -25.25
C ARG A 259 6.72 10.66 -24.95
N ARG A 260 7.15 9.93 -25.99
CA ARG A 260 8.12 8.83 -25.88
C ARG A 260 9.53 9.31 -26.21
N VAL A 261 10.49 9.02 -25.34
CA VAL A 261 11.89 9.39 -25.51
C VAL A 261 12.76 8.17 -25.25
N VAL A 262 13.66 7.86 -26.20
CA VAL A 262 14.64 6.78 -26.02
C VAL A 262 15.82 7.33 -25.23
N VAL A 263 16.19 6.63 -24.16
CA VAL A 263 17.31 7.02 -23.29
C VAL A 263 18.38 5.94 -23.27
N ASP A 264 19.64 6.38 -23.17
CA ASP A 264 20.78 5.52 -22.83
C ASP A 264 20.80 5.33 -21.30
N VAL A 265 20.64 4.08 -20.86
CA VAL A 265 20.47 3.76 -19.44
C VAL A 265 21.74 4.04 -18.63
N PRO A 266 22.95 3.67 -19.10
CA PRO A 266 24.19 4.05 -18.40
C PRO A 266 24.31 5.57 -18.21
N ALA A 267 24.10 6.36 -19.27
CA ALA A 267 24.20 7.82 -19.18
C ALA A 267 23.12 8.43 -18.27
N LEU A 268 21.86 7.95 -18.36
CA LEU A 268 20.79 8.43 -17.49
C LEU A 268 21.04 8.05 -16.02
N ARG A 269 21.57 6.86 -15.75
CA ARG A 269 21.93 6.43 -14.40
C ARG A 269 23.02 7.32 -13.82
N GLU A 270 24.08 7.58 -14.57
CA GLU A 270 25.14 8.51 -14.15
C GLU A 270 24.59 9.91 -13.86
N ALA A 271 23.70 10.42 -14.72
CA ALA A 271 23.04 11.71 -14.52
C ALA A 271 22.14 11.72 -13.26
N LEU A 272 21.47 10.61 -12.92
CA LEU A 272 20.67 10.50 -11.70
C LEU A 272 21.54 10.40 -10.44
N GLU A 273 22.66 9.69 -10.51
CA GLU A 273 23.56 9.50 -9.37
C GLU A 273 24.35 10.77 -9.04
N THR A 274 24.78 11.52 -10.06
CA THR A 274 25.58 12.75 -9.91
C THR A 274 24.77 14.03 -9.95
N GLY A 275 23.54 13.99 -10.47
CA GLY A 275 22.69 15.15 -10.73
C GLY A 275 21.90 15.65 -9.53
N PRO A 276 21.24 16.81 -9.68
CA PRO A 276 20.57 17.53 -8.61
C PRO A 276 19.41 16.75 -7.99
N VAL A 277 19.29 16.80 -6.66
CA VAL A 277 18.23 16.14 -5.87
C VAL A 277 17.35 17.21 -5.25
N ARG A 278 16.03 17.00 -5.26
CA ARG A 278 15.10 17.74 -4.40
C ARG A 278 14.64 16.85 -3.26
N THR A 279 14.67 17.35 -2.04
CA THR A 279 14.11 16.64 -0.88
C THR A 279 12.64 17.05 -0.73
N ALA A 280 11.71 16.14 -0.99
CA ALA A 280 10.30 16.39 -0.70
C ALA A 280 10.03 16.17 0.80
N GLU A 281 9.54 17.21 1.51
CA GLU A 281 9.14 17.09 2.91
C GLU A 281 7.88 16.22 3.08
N ALA A 282 7.76 15.57 4.25
CA ALA A 282 6.71 14.62 4.59
C ALA A 282 5.33 15.29 4.78
N GLY A 283 4.71 15.76 3.69
CA GLY A 283 3.32 16.26 3.68
C GLY A 283 2.28 15.21 3.28
N GLU A 284 2.69 14.13 2.61
CA GLU A 284 1.80 13.07 2.12
C GLU A 284 2.10 11.73 2.81
N PRO A 285 1.11 10.82 2.97
CA PRO A 285 1.29 9.58 3.71
C PRO A 285 2.16 8.59 2.90
N GLY A 286 3.48 8.77 2.95
CA GLY A 286 4.51 7.89 2.38
C GLY A 286 5.74 7.78 3.29
N PRO A 287 6.75 6.95 2.92
CA PRO A 287 8.01 6.89 3.63
C PRO A 287 8.64 8.29 3.70
N SER A 288 9.31 8.56 4.83
CA SER A 288 10.07 9.78 5.15
C SER A 288 10.90 10.32 3.98
N ALA A 289 11.14 11.64 3.97
CA ALA A 289 12.02 12.42 3.09
C ALA A 289 12.52 11.66 1.85
N ARG A 290 11.89 11.92 0.69
CA ARG A 290 12.25 11.26 -0.56
C ARG A 290 13.17 12.13 -1.38
N ASP A 291 14.21 11.49 -1.93
CA ASP A 291 15.08 12.08 -2.94
C ASP A 291 14.34 12.08 -4.28
N VAL A 292 13.98 13.26 -4.77
CA VAL A 292 13.23 13.44 -6.01
C VAL A 292 14.19 13.91 -7.09
N SER A 293 14.15 13.24 -8.24
CA SER A 293 14.80 13.71 -9.48
C SER A 293 13.75 14.35 -10.37
N VAL A 294 14.07 15.52 -10.91
CA VAL A 294 13.21 16.21 -11.87
C VAL A 294 13.73 15.94 -13.27
N LEU A 295 12.93 15.23 -14.06
CA LEU A 295 13.24 14.90 -15.44
C LEU A 295 12.61 15.96 -16.34
N ALA A 296 13.44 16.65 -17.11
CA ALA A 296 13.00 17.55 -18.17
C ALA A 296 13.26 16.88 -19.53
N THR A 297 12.32 17.05 -20.46
CA THR A 297 12.55 16.67 -21.86
C THR A 297 12.86 17.90 -22.69
N THR A 298 14.04 17.94 -23.29
CA THR A 298 14.49 19.04 -24.15
C THR A 298 13.80 19.01 -25.53
N ASP A 299 13.89 20.10 -26.28
CA ASP A 299 13.36 20.18 -27.65
C ASP A 299 14.05 19.20 -28.61
N ASP A 300 15.33 18.91 -28.35
CA ASP A 300 16.12 17.93 -29.11
C ASP A 300 15.76 16.47 -28.78
N GLY A 301 14.78 16.25 -27.90
CA GLY A 301 14.29 14.92 -27.55
C GLY A 301 15.23 14.16 -26.62
N THR A 302 16.01 14.86 -25.80
CA THR A 302 16.83 14.25 -24.74
C THR A 302 16.17 14.44 -23.37
N VAL A 303 16.43 13.51 -22.45
CA VAL A 303 16.00 13.62 -21.05
C VAL A 303 17.18 14.08 -20.20
N THR A 304 16.97 15.12 -19.41
CA THR A 304 17.98 15.66 -18.48
C THR A 304 17.44 15.72 -17.06
N VAL A 305 18.33 15.61 -16.08
CA VAL A 305 18.01 15.79 -14.66
C VAL A 305 18.29 17.25 -14.30
N VAL A 306 17.24 17.99 -13.91
CA VAL A 306 17.32 19.45 -13.70
C VAL A 306 17.17 19.84 -12.22
N GLY A 307 17.78 20.97 -11.84
CA GLY A 307 17.78 21.50 -10.48
C GLY A 307 16.56 22.39 -10.17
N ASP A 308 16.53 22.98 -8.97
CA ASP A 308 15.53 24.00 -8.62
C ASP A 308 15.64 25.24 -9.52
N GLY A 309 14.51 25.70 -10.07
CA GLY A 309 14.42 26.86 -10.96
C GLY A 309 14.41 26.57 -12.46
N ASP A 310 14.87 25.38 -12.88
CA ASP A 310 14.93 24.96 -14.30
C ASP A 310 13.74 24.03 -14.68
N ALA A 311 12.78 23.86 -13.78
CA ALA A 311 11.61 23.03 -14.03
C ALA A 311 10.53 23.82 -14.78
N ASP A 312 10.45 23.60 -16.09
CA ASP A 312 9.35 24.11 -16.91
C ASP A 312 8.08 23.25 -16.76
N GLY A 313 6.98 23.69 -17.37
CA GLY A 313 5.70 22.96 -17.38
C GLY A 313 5.73 21.58 -18.05
N ASN A 314 6.88 21.16 -18.59
CA ASN A 314 7.10 19.86 -19.23
C ASN A 314 8.05 18.95 -18.42
N SER A 315 8.33 19.29 -17.17
CA SER A 315 9.16 18.52 -16.26
C SER A 315 8.33 17.62 -15.33
N VAL A 316 8.85 16.43 -15.02
CA VAL A 316 8.20 15.46 -14.13
C VAL A 316 9.13 15.11 -12.97
N GLY A 317 8.65 15.30 -11.75
CA GLY A 317 9.34 14.84 -10.55
C GLY A 317 9.05 13.37 -10.27
N VAL A 318 10.07 12.56 -10.04
CA VAL A 318 9.92 11.16 -9.63
C VAL A 318 10.86 10.82 -8.49
N ASP A 319 10.48 9.86 -7.66
CA ASP A 319 11.37 9.29 -6.66
C ASP A 319 12.61 8.69 -7.33
N ARG A 320 13.79 9.17 -6.94
CA ARG A 320 15.08 8.80 -7.53
C ARG A 320 15.38 7.32 -7.33
N GLY A 321 15.16 6.81 -6.13
CA GLY A 321 15.41 5.40 -5.80
C GLY A 321 14.52 4.50 -6.65
N PHE A 322 13.25 4.86 -6.81
CA PHE A 322 12.32 4.09 -7.63
C PHE A 322 12.68 4.10 -9.11
N LEU A 323 13.18 5.22 -9.63
CA LEU A 323 13.67 5.30 -11.00
C LEU A 323 14.92 4.44 -11.21
N LEU A 324 15.90 4.51 -10.31
CA LEU A 324 17.10 3.68 -10.38
C LEU A 324 16.78 2.19 -10.32
N ASP A 325 15.87 1.78 -9.42
CA ASP A 325 15.41 0.39 -9.33
C ASP A 325 14.78 -0.07 -10.65
N ALA A 326 13.92 0.76 -11.26
CA ALA A 326 13.25 0.42 -12.52
C ALA A 326 14.24 0.34 -13.71
N LEU A 327 15.24 1.23 -13.77
CA LEU A 327 16.31 1.18 -14.77
C LEU A 327 17.17 -0.08 -14.60
N ALA A 328 17.44 -0.50 -13.36
CA ALA A 328 18.19 -1.72 -13.10
C ALA A 328 17.39 -2.98 -13.44
N ALA A 329 16.11 -3.05 -13.06
CA ALA A 329 15.25 -4.20 -13.30
C ALA A 329 14.93 -4.44 -14.77
N ALA A 330 14.96 -3.38 -15.59
CA ALA A 330 14.72 -3.51 -17.03
C ALA A 330 15.89 -4.20 -17.77
N ASP A 331 17.11 -4.18 -17.20
CA ASP A 331 18.30 -4.87 -17.70
C ASP A 331 18.60 -4.63 -19.20
N ARG A 332 18.49 -3.39 -19.66
CA ARG A 332 18.77 -3.00 -21.05
C ARG A 332 19.57 -1.71 -21.10
N ASP A 333 20.46 -1.59 -22.08
CA ASP A 333 21.24 -0.37 -22.32
C ASP A 333 20.38 0.79 -22.85
N ARG A 334 19.23 0.48 -23.47
CA ARG A 334 18.30 1.47 -24.01
C ARG A 334 16.87 1.18 -23.60
N LEU A 335 16.20 2.20 -23.08
CA LEU A 335 14.80 2.15 -22.68
C LEU A 335 14.02 3.30 -23.29
N VAL A 336 12.70 3.18 -23.25
CA VAL A 336 11.78 4.26 -23.63
C VAL A 336 11.14 4.82 -22.38
N LEU A 337 11.38 6.10 -22.11
CA LEU A 337 10.64 6.88 -21.14
C LEU A 337 9.43 7.50 -21.82
N GLU A 338 8.24 7.20 -21.31
CA GLU A 338 6.98 7.72 -21.81
C GLU A 338 6.36 8.64 -20.76
N PHE A 339 6.39 9.93 -21.07
CA PHE A 339 5.88 11.01 -20.24
C PHE A 339 4.41 11.25 -20.57
N GLY A 340 3.52 11.15 -19.59
CA GLY A 340 2.11 11.42 -19.80
C GLY A 340 1.83 12.88 -20.17
N ALA A 341 0.61 13.15 -20.64
CA ALA A 341 0.20 14.46 -21.16
C ALA A 341 0.17 15.60 -20.11
N ALA A 342 0.32 15.28 -18.82
CA ALA A 342 0.36 16.24 -17.73
C ALA A 342 1.47 15.86 -16.73
N PRO A 343 2.03 16.83 -15.98
CA PRO A 343 3.06 16.54 -14.96
C PRO A 343 2.61 15.60 -13.84
N THR A 344 1.29 15.44 -13.66
CA THR A 344 0.67 14.53 -12.68
C THR A 344 0.37 13.14 -13.23
N ALA A 345 0.63 12.89 -14.53
CA ALA A 345 0.48 11.58 -15.12
C ALA A 345 1.68 10.66 -14.78
N PRO A 346 1.47 9.35 -14.64
CA PRO A 346 2.55 8.40 -14.40
C PRO A 346 3.63 8.44 -15.48
N LEU A 347 4.89 8.29 -15.07
CA LEU A 347 6.01 8.04 -15.97
C LEU A 347 6.07 6.54 -16.28
N ALA A 348 5.99 6.18 -17.56
CA ALA A 348 6.17 4.80 -18.00
C ALA A 348 7.62 4.57 -18.47
N ILE A 349 8.20 3.43 -18.06
CA ILE A 349 9.54 2.99 -18.43
C ILE A 349 9.37 1.66 -19.15
N ARG A 350 9.58 1.65 -20.46
CA ARG A 350 9.35 0.49 -21.32
C ARG A 350 10.65 0.00 -21.93
N ARG A 351 10.71 -1.30 -22.19
CA ARG A 351 11.79 -1.87 -22.98
C ARG A 351 11.56 -1.61 -24.47
N THR A 352 12.66 -1.54 -25.22
CA THR A 352 12.63 -1.35 -26.68
C THR A 352 12.31 -2.63 -27.44
N ASP A 353 12.61 -3.79 -26.84
CA ASP A 353 12.43 -5.14 -27.39
C ASP A 353 11.11 -5.80 -26.95
N ASP A 354 10.51 -5.33 -25.85
CA ASP A 354 9.27 -5.87 -25.29
C ASP A 354 8.42 -4.76 -24.64
N GLU A 355 7.38 -4.30 -25.32
CA GLU A 355 6.45 -3.30 -24.77
C GLU A 355 5.53 -3.87 -23.67
N GLY A 356 5.42 -5.20 -23.57
CA GLY A 356 4.60 -5.91 -22.58
C GLY A 356 5.22 -5.92 -21.18
N THR A 357 6.53 -5.67 -21.08
CA THR A 357 7.26 -5.52 -19.82
C THR A 357 7.62 -4.06 -19.59
N PHE A 358 7.08 -3.47 -18.51
CA PHE A 358 7.26 -2.06 -18.22
C PHE A 358 7.07 -1.74 -16.73
N SER A 359 7.59 -0.57 -16.33
CA SER A 359 7.38 0.00 -15.00
C SER A 359 6.63 1.32 -15.11
N LEU A 360 5.81 1.64 -14.12
CA LEU A 360 5.18 2.94 -13.93
C LEU A 360 5.64 3.55 -12.62
N LEU A 361 5.98 4.83 -12.64
CA LEU A 361 6.26 5.63 -11.45
C LEU A 361 5.22 6.73 -11.32
N MET A 362 4.61 6.85 -10.15
CA MET A 362 3.75 7.97 -9.84
C MET A 362 4.59 9.24 -9.67
N PRO A 363 4.18 10.37 -10.26
CA PRO A 363 4.94 11.61 -10.14
C PRO A 363 4.81 12.19 -8.75
N VAL A 364 5.86 12.87 -8.31
CA VAL A 364 5.87 13.68 -7.10
C VAL A 364 5.49 15.10 -7.47
N ARG A 365 4.56 15.69 -6.71
CA ARG A 365 4.20 17.09 -6.90
C ARG A 365 5.43 17.97 -6.65
N LEU A 366 5.76 18.79 -7.63
CA LEU A 366 6.77 19.83 -7.50
C LEU A 366 6.05 21.06 -6.96
N ASP A 367 6.40 21.50 -5.74
CA ASP A 367 5.94 22.78 -5.24
C ASP A 367 6.63 23.88 -6.06
N SER A 368 5.82 24.73 -6.70
CA SER A 368 6.24 25.83 -7.57
C SER A 368 6.70 27.04 -6.79
#